data_AF-A0A0N5B6M9-F1
#
_entry.id   AF-A0A0N5B6M9-F1
#
_cell.length_a   1.000
_cell.length_b   1.000
_cell.length_c   1.000
_cell.angle_alpha   90.00
_cell.angle_beta   90.00
_cell.angle_gamma   90.00
#
_symmetry.space_group_name_H-M   'P 1'
#
loop_
_entity.id
_entity.type
_entity.pdbx_description
1 polymer ?
#
loop_
_entity_poly.entity_id
_entity_poly.type
_entity_poly.pdbx_seq_one_letter_code
_entity_poly.pdbx_strand_id
1 'polypeptide(L)'
;MNGWEIKTILDKVKFTEKGKQQHMYKVRWADSLVTANDFIDKSIIQKFEDGLLEYEIIGPDKKSKGETLIDITNMNWFIKCKKTGEKKLISYSKLKENYPEQLLKFYEDNLAPFM
;
A
#
# COMPACT_ATOMS: atom_id res chain seq x y z
N MET A 1 -9.71 23.96 0.84
CA MET A 1 -9.34 22.54 0.66
C MET A 1 -9.84 22.13 -0.72
N ASN A 2 -8.96 21.95 -1.70
CA ASN A 2 -9.36 21.54 -3.05
C ASN A 2 -9.62 20.03 -3.04
N GLY A 3 -10.84 19.61 -3.37
CA GLY A 3 -11.30 18.21 -3.34
C GLY A 3 -10.64 17.27 -4.35
N TRP A 4 -9.51 17.66 -4.93
CA TRP A 4 -8.78 16.97 -5.99
C TRP A 4 -7.37 16.54 -5.57
N GLU A 5 -7.03 16.65 -4.29
CA GLU A 5 -5.72 16.25 -3.79
C GLU A 5 -5.59 14.73 -3.82
N ILE A 6 -4.79 14.22 -4.76
CA ILE A 6 -4.54 12.81 -4.92
C ILE A 6 -3.56 12.35 -3.84
N LYS A 7 -4.01 11.46 -2.95
CA LYS A 7 -3.21 10.96 -1.80
C LYS A 7 -2.54 9.61 -2.03
N THR A 8 -2.88 8.90 -3.11
CA THR A 8 -2.42 7.52 -3.33
C THR A 8 -2.40 7.18 -4.82
N ILE A 9 -1.29 6.57 -5.26
CA ILE A 9 -1.11 5.98 -6.57
C ILE A 9 -1.21 4.46 -6.42
N LEU A 10 -1.98 3.83 -7.30
CA LEU A 10 -2.27 2.39 -7.31
C LEU A 10 -1.34 1.63 -8.26
N ASP A 11 -1.09 2.20 -9.43
CA ASP A 11 -0.32 1.55 -10.50
C ASP A 11 0.30 2.60 -11.43
N LYS A 12 1.26 2.18 -12.27
CA LYS A 12 1.77 2.99 -13.37
C LYS A 12 1.70 2.25 -14.71
N VAL A 13 1.16 2.93 -15.71
CA VAL A 13 1.05 2.44 -17.07
C VAL A 13 2.04 3.19 -17.95
N LYS A 14 2.88 2.46 -18.68
CA LYS A 14 3.75 3.04 -19.69
C LYS A 14 2.93 3.41 -20.91
N PHE A 15 3.11 4.62 -21.41
CA PHE A 15 2.54 5.06 -22.68
C PHE A 15 3.58 5.83 -23.49
N THR A 16 3.38 5.89 -24.80
CA THR A 16 4.25 6.65 -25.69
C THR A 16 3.50 7.87 -26.18
N GLU A 17 4.03 9.06 -25.89
CA GLU A 17 3.47 10.32 -26.38
C GLU A 17 4.54 11.06 -27.17
N LYS A 18 4.22 11.43 -28.42
CA LYS A 18 5.15 12.17 -29.32
C LYS A 18 6.55 11.53 -29.40
N GLY A 19 6.60 10.19 -29.44
CA GLY A 19 7.85 9.43 -29.56
C GLY A 19 8.69 9.33 -28.27
N LYS A 20 8.20 9.84 -27.14
CA LYS A 20 8.85 9.70 -25.82
C LYS A 20 8.03 8.76 -24.93
N GLN A 21 8.71 7.86 -24.22
CA GLN A 21 8.07 7.04 -23.20
C GLN A 21 7.73 7.90 -21.98
N GLN A 22 6.48 7.86 -21.57
CA GLN A 22 5.94 8.51 -20.39
C GLN A 22 5.18 7.51 -19.53
N HIS A 23 4.81 7.93 -18.32
CA HIS A 23 4.05 7.11 -17.38
C HIS A 23 2.77 7.84 -16.97
N MET A 24 1.65 7.12 -17.02
CA MET A 24 0.40 7.50 -16.36
C MET A 24 0.31 6.76 -15.04
N TYR A 25 -0.16 7.43 -14.00
CA TYR A 25 -0.40 6.88 -12.68
C TYR A 25 -1.90 6.64 -12.51
N LYS A 26 -2.26 5.41 -12.16
CA LYS A 26 -3.63 5.09 -11.74
C LYS A 26 -3.80 5.57 -10.31
N VAL A 27 -4.83 6.38 -10.04
CA VAL A 27 -5.05 6.99 -8.73
C VAL A 27 -6.42 6.60 -8.16
N ARG A 28 -6.55 6.61 -6.83
CA ARG A 28 -7.74 6.12 -6.12
C ARG A 28 -9.02 6.92 -6.43
N TRP A 29 -8.91 8.21 -6.76
CA TRP A 29 -10.10 9.00 -7.12
C TRP A 29 -10.51 8.74 -8.58
N ALA A 30 -11.72 8.21 -8.75
CA ALA A 30 -12.45 8.04 -10.01
C ALA A 30 -11.84 7.10 -11.08
N ASP A 31 -11.11 6.05 -10.69
CA ASP A 31 -10.46 5.10 -11.63
C ASP A 31 -9.68 5.81 -12.76
N SER A 32 -9.16 7.00 -12.45
CA SER A 32 -8.61 7.90 -13.45
C SER A 32 -7.12 7.66 -13.61
N LEU A 33 -6.67 7.72 -14.86
CA LEU A 33 -5.26 7.75 -15.22
C LEU A 33 -4.84 9.22 -15.30
N VAL A 34 -3.85 9.58 -14.51
CA VAL A 34 -3.33 10.95 -14.44
C VAL A 34 -1.83 10.95 -14.72
N THR A 35 -1.29 12.06 -15.22
CA THR A 35 0.15 12.19 -15.47
C THR A 35 0.88 12.70 -14.23
N ALA A 36 2.22 12.62 -14.23
CA ALA A 36 3.06 13.18 -13.15
C ALA A 36 2.84 14.69 -12.89
N ASN A 37 2.28 15.40 -13.87
CA ASN A 37 2.06 16.83 -13.82
C ASN A 37 0.64 17.19 -13.35
N ASP A 38 -0.26 16.21 -13.24
CA ASP A 38 -1.65 16.39 -12.84
C ASP A 38 -1.78 16.18 -11.33
N PHE A 39 -2.21 17.20 -10.58
CA PHE A 39 -2.73 17.23 -9.19
C PHE A 39 -2.14 16.27 -8.11
N ILE A 40 -1.09 15.51 -8.40
CA ILE A 40 -0.38 14.60 -7.52
C ILE A 40 0.81 15.36 -6.96
N ASP A 41 0.92 15.40 -5.65
CA ASP A 41 2.12 15.89 -4.99
C ASP A 41 3.31 15.00 -5.38
N LYS A 42 4.42 15.62 -5.81
CA LYS A 42 5.64 14.91 -6.22
C LYS A 42 6.15 13.94 -5.15
N SER A 43 5.94 14.25 -3.87
CA SER A 43 6.30 13.37 -2.75
C SER A 43 5.56 12.03 -2.77
N ILE A 44 4.35 11.97 -3.33
CA ILE A 44 3.55 10.74 -3.46
C ILE A 44 4.08 9.89 -4.61
N ILE A 45 4.44 10.52 -5.73
CA ILE A 45 5.11 9.85 -6.85
C ILE A 45 6.45 9.28 -6.37
N GLN A 46 7.23 10.08 -5.64
CA GLN A 46 8.51 9.67 -5.07
C GLN A 46 8.31 8.44 -4.17
N LYS A 47 7.36 8.48 -3.22
CA LYS A 47 7.05 7.33 -2.35
C LYS A 47 6.64 6.07 -3.13
N PHE A 48 5.86 6.24 -4.20
CA PHE A 48 5.46 5.15 -5.09
C PHE A 48 6.65 4.55 -5.84
N GLU A 49 7.48 5.39 -6.47
CA GLU A 49 8.67 4.99 -7.22
C GLU A 49 9.78 4.40 -6.32
N ASP A 50 9.90 4.89 -5.09
CA ASP A 50 10.85 4.41 -4.07
C ASP A 50 10.44 3.03 -3.50
N GLY A 51 9.34 2.44 -3.97
CA GLY A 51 8.99 1.06 -3.68
C GLY A 51 8.30 0.87 -2.32
N LEU A 52 7.62 1.88 -1.77
CA LEU A 52 6.73 1.69 -0.61
C LEU A 52 5.54 0.75 -0.91
N LEU A 53 5.36 0.31 -2.16
CA LEU A 53 4.43 -0.76 -2.55
C LEU A 53 5.10 -2.13 -2.74
N GLU A 54 6.41 -2.24 -2.54
CA GLU A 54 7.16 -3.49 -2.75
C GLU A 54 7.11 -4.44 -1.57
N TYR A 55 6.50 -4.04 -0.46
CA TYR A 55 6.27 -4.93 0.67
C TYR A 55 4.93 -5.64 0.51
N GLU A 56 4.81 -6.88 1.00
CA GLU A 56 3.58 -7.64 1.15
C GLU A 56 3.31 -7.87 2.63
N ILE A 57 2.07 -7.70 3.08
CA ILE A 57 1.68 -8.05 4.44
C ILE A 57 1.63 -9.56 4.58
N ILE A 58 2.41 -10.11 5.50
CA ILE A 58 2.39 -11.53 5.86
C ILE A 58 1.35 -11.80 6.95
N GLY A 59 1.20 -10.88 7.90
CA GLY A 59 0.25 -11.00 9.01
C GLY A 59 0.80 -10.52 10.35
N PRO A 60 0.00 -10.61 11.42
CA PRO A 60 0.38 -10.16 12.76
C PRO A 60 1.51 -11.03 13.37
N ASP A 61 2.36 -10.40 14.18
CA ASP A 61 3.35 -11.07 15.02
C ASP A 61 2.63 -11.92 16.06
N LYS A 62 2.63 -13.25 15.88
CA LYS A 62 2.03 -14.21 16.82
C LYS A 62 2.89 -14.32 18.08
N LYS A 63 2.98 -13.24 18.86
CA LYS A 63 3.50 -13.28 20.22
C LYS A 63 2.36 -13.56 21.18
N SER A 64 2.06 -14.84 21.37
CA SER A 64 1.31 -15.27 22.54
C SER A 64 1.83 -16.61 23.06
N LYS A 65 2.65 -16.52 24.11
CA LYS A 65 2.64 -17.52 25.19
C LYS A 65 1.57 -17.03 26.18
N GLY A 66 0.31 -17.35 25.95
CA GLY A 66 -0.78 -17.01 26.87
C GLY A 66 -2.13 -16.83 26.20
N GLU A 67 -3.19 -17.32 26.86
CA GLU A 67 -4.61 -17.28 26.46
C GLU A 67 -5.24 -15.87 26.57
N THR A 68 -4.48 -14.80 26.30
CA THR A 68 -5.01 -13.44 26.32
C THR A 68 -5.31 -12.99 24.89
N LEU A 69 -6.57 -12.59 24.66
CA LEU A 69 -6.99 -11.88 23.45
C LEU A 69 -6.24 -10.54 23.41
N ILE A 70 -5.25 -10.44 22.54
CA ILE A 70 -4.54 -9.19 22.27
C ILE A 70 -5.26 -8.52 21.10
N ASP A 71 -5.61 -7.25 21.26
CA ASP A 71 -6.19 -6.47 20.17
C ASP A 71 -5.21 -6.38 18.99
N ILE A 72 -5.69 -6.73 17.80
CA ILE A 72 -4.90 -6.74 16.57
C ILE A 72 -4.33 -5.36 16.21
N THR A 73 -4.94 -4.30 16.73
CA THR A 73 -4.52 -2.90 16.59
C THR A 73 -3.29 -2.56 17.43
N ASN A 74 -3.01 -3.34 18.48
CA ASN A 74 -1.85 -3.21 19.35
C ASN A 74 -0.71 -4.17 18.98
N MET A 75 -0.93 -5.01 17.96
CA MET A 75 0.09 -5.94 17.47
C MET A 75 1.03 -5.26 16.48
N ASN A 76 2.28 -5.75 16.48
CA ASN A 76 3.16 -5.56 15.33
C ASN A 76 2.82 -6.59 14.27
N TRP A 77 3.15 -6.27 13.02
CA TRP A 77 2.84 -7.05 11.85
C TRP A 77 4.10 -7.25 11.02
N PHE A 78 4.21 -8.43 10.42
CA PHE A 78 5.27 -8.75 9.48
C PHE A 78 4.88 -8.30 8.08
N ILE A 79 5.77 -7.52 7.48
CA ILE A 79 5.77 -7.19 6.06
C ILE A 79 7.02 -7.78 5.40
N LYS A 80 6.95 -8.16 4.14
CA LYS A 80 8.08 -8.74 3.38
C LYS A 80 8.31 -8.01 2.08
N CYS A 81 9.54 -7.61 1.82
CA CYS A 81 9.90 -7.06 0.53
C CYS A 81 9.81 -8.15 -0.55
N LYS A 82 9.06 -7.90 -1.63
CA LYS A 82 8.90 -8.81 -2.77
C LYS A 82 10.19 -9.01 -3.55
N LYS A 83 11.06 -7.99 -3.61
CA LYS A 83 12.34 -8.07 -4.36
C LYS A 83 13.43 -8.79 -3.58
N THR A 84 13.63 -8.42 -2.33
CA THR A 84 14.76 -8.94 -1.52
C THR A 84 14.36 -10.11 -0.62
N GLY A 85 13.07 -10.30 -0.38
CA GLY A 85 12.55 -11.27 0.59
C GLY A 85 12.73 -10.85 2.05
N GLU A 86 13.31 -9.67 2.31
CA GLU A 86 13.56 -9.15 3.66
C GLU A 86 12.25 -8.96 4.44
N LYS A 87 12.18 -9.48 5.67
CA LYS A 87 11.03 -9.33 6.55
C LYS A 87 11.27 -8.21 7.57
N LYS A 88 10.27 -7.36 7.77
CA LYS A 88 10.29 -6.27 8.76
C LYS A 88 9.06 -6.32 9.64
N LEU A 89 9.22 -5.90 10.90
CA LEU A 89 8.13 -5.70 11.84
C LEU A 89 7.72 -4.23 11.83
N ILE A 90 6.41 -4.00 11.71
CA ILE A 90 5.81 -2.66 11.70
C ILE A 90 4.57 -2.65 12.58
N SER A 91 4.29 -1.53 13.26
CA SER A 91 3.07 -1.42 14.07
C SER A 91 1.82 -1.33 13.19
N TYR A 92 0.68 -1.79 13.69
CA TYR A 92 -0.59 -1.71 12.97
C TYR A 92 -0.95 -0.28 12.54
N SER A 93 -0.70 0.74 13.37
CA SER A 93 -0.95 2.14 13.02
C SER A 93 -0.19 2.56 11.75
N LYS A 94 1.12 2.28 11.69
CA LYS A 94 1.93 2.56 10.50
C LYS A 94 1.53 1.70 9.31
N LEU A 95 1.07 0.48 9.56
CA LEU A 95 0.60 -0.42 8.51
C LEU A 95 -0.71 0.07 7.88
N LYS A 96 -1.65 0.55 8.69
CA LYS A 96 -2.90 1.18 8.23
C LYS A 96 -2.66 2.46 7.45
N GLU A 97 -1.66 3.25 7.85
CA GLU A 97 -1.30 4.51 7.17
C GLU A 97 -0.59 4.26 5.83
N ASN A 98 0.41 3.37 5.83
CA ASN A 98 1.30 3.20 4.67
C ASN A 98 0.88 2.07 3.72
N TYR A 99 0.12 1.08 4.20
CA TYR A 99 -0.29 -0.11 3.44
C TYR A 99 -1.79 -0.44 3.56
N PRO A 100 -2.72 0.54 3.49
CA PRO A 100 -4.15 0.31 3.76
C PRO A 100 -4.80 -0.72 2.82
N GLU A 101 -4.39 -0.76 1.56
CA GLU A 101 -5.01 -1.64 0.55
C GLU A 101 -4.52 -3.07 0.66
N GLN A 102 -3.24 -3.27 0.95
CA GLN A 102 -2.73 -4.59 1.22
C GLN A 102 -3.32 -5.15 2.51
N LEU A 103 -3.59 -4.28 3.49
CA LEU A 103 -4.25 -4.70 4.73
C LEU A 103 -5.69 -5.10 4.46
N LEU A 104 -6.42 -4.34 3.65
CA LEU A 104 -7.78 -4.69 3.22
C LEU A 104 -7.78 -6.03 2.48
N LYS A 105 -6.91 -6.19 1.48
CA LYS A 105 -6.76 -7.43 0.73
C LYS A 105 -6.38 -8.60 1.62
N PHE A 106 -5.46 -8.40 2.58
CA PHE A 106 -5.11 -9.42 3.55
C PHE A 106 -6.35 -9.87 4.34
N TYR A 107 -7.19 -8.94 4.80
CA TYR A 107 -8.43 -9.31 5.46
C TYR A 107 -9.40 -10.03 4.50
N GLU A 108 -9.59 -9.55 3.27
CA GLU A 108 -10.45 -10.23 2.27
C GLU A 108 -9.98 -11.68 2.00
N ASP A 109 -8.68 -11.87 1.80
CA ASP A 109 -8.08 -13.19 1.54
C ASP A 109 -8.16 -14.12 2.77
N ASN A 110 -8.18 -13.57 3.99
CA ASN A 110 -8.16 -14.34 5.25
C ASN A 110 -9.51 -14.37 6.00
N LEU A 111 -10.54 -13.64 5.52
CA LEU A 111 -11.92 -13.68 6.03
C LEU A 111 -12.64 -14.99 5.67
N ALA A 112 -12.00 -15.86 4.88
CA ALA A 112 -12.59 -17.07 4.31
C ALA A 112 -12.95 -18.25 5.25
N PRO A 113 -12.77 -18.26 6.60
CA PRO A 113 -13.29 -19.37 7.40
C PRO A 113 -14.59 -19.08 8.17
N PHE A 114 -15.25 -17.91 8.01
CA PHE A 114 -16.44 -17.55 8.80
C PHE A 114 -17.69 -17.15 7.99
N MET A 115 -17.78 -17.47 6.69
CA MET A 115 -19.06 -17.48 5.98
C MET A 115 -19.60 -18.90 5.82
#